data_AF-A0A6A2Z7W4-F1
#
_entry.id   AF-A0A6A2Z7W4-F1
#
_cell.length_a   1.000
_cell.length_b   1.000
_cell.length_c   1.000
_cell.angle_alpha   90.00
_cell.angle_beta   90.00
_cell.angle_gamma   90.00
#
_symmetry.space_group_name_H-M   'P 1'
#
loop_
_entity.id
_entity.type
_entity.pdbx_description
1 polymer ?
#
loop_
_entity_poly.entity_id
_entity_poly.type
_entity_poly.pdbx_seq_one_letter_code
_entity_poly.pdbx_strand_id
1 'polypeptide(L)'
;MVHCHNKCRHVVPCLHCHPHSYIRMVQHLIERCLLLHMNQQQCVKALAQYASIRPCITITVWRELEKENRDFFRAYVHGVSSYRPLMCRYIQRRPSFERRKRYWKH
;
A
#
# COMPACT_ATOMS: atom_id res chain seq x y z
N MET A 1 -25.31 15.45 7.73
CA MET A 1 -25.37 14.41 6.68
C MET A 1 -24.56 14.89 5.50
N VAL A 2 -23.40 14.27 5.21
CA VAL A 2 -22.55 14.71 4.09
C VAL A 2 -23.03 14.00 2.82
N HIS A 3 -23.89 14.67 2.04
CA HIS A 3 -24.36 14.14 0.77
C HIS A 3 -23.23 14.21 -0.28
N CYS A 4 -22.63 13.06 -0.63
CA CYS A 4 -21.73 12.92 -1.79
C CYS A 4 -22.58 12.77 -3.06
N HIS A 5 -23.33 13.80 -3.46
CA HIS A 5 -24.04 13.81 -4.74
C HIS A 5 -23.12 14.33 -5.86
N ASN A 6 -22.73 13.41 -6.73
CA ASN A 6 -22.80 13.59 -8.18
C ASN A 6 -21.68 14.31 -8.99
N LYS A 7 -20.41 14.41 -8.56
CA LYS A 7 -19.29 14.76 -9.48
C LYS A 7 -17.91 14.23 -9.04
N CYS A 8 -17.67 12.92 -9.02
CA CYS A 8 -16.32 12.40 -8.79
C CYS A 8 -15.50 12.31 -10.08
N ARG A 9 -15.08 13.46 -10.63
CA ARG A 9 -13.97 13.56 -11.61
C ARG A 9 -12.60 13.47 -10.91
N HIS A 10 -12.51 12.71 -9.81
CA HIS A 10 -11.29 12.60 -9.04
C HIS A 10 -10.39 11.51 -9.64
N VAL A 11 -9.15 11.88 -9.94
CA VAL A 11 -8.09 10.94 -10.36
C VAL A 11 -7.79 9.92 -9.25
N VAL A 12 -8.10 10.28 -8.01
CA VAL A 12 -7.89 9.48 -6.79
C VAL A 12 -9.25 9.05 -6.21
N PRO A 13 -9.44 7.77 -5.81
CA PRO A 13 -10.67 7.32 -5.16
C PRO A 13 -10.98 8.16 -3.92
N CYS A 14 -12.26 8.31 -3.57
CA CYS A 14 -12.67 8.99 -2.35
C CYS A 14 -12.93 7.96 -1.25
N LEU A 15 -12.41 8.21 -0.04
CA LEU A 15 -12.66 7.33 1.12
C LEU A 15 -14.16 7.18 1.45
N HIS A 16 -14.96 8.23 1.25
CA HIS A 16 -16.38 8.21 1.58
C HIS A 16 -17.23 7.51 0.50
N CYS A 17 -16.92 7.75 -0.77
CA CYS A 17 -17.78 7.29 -1.88
C CYS A 17 -17.25 5.95 -2.47
N HIS A 18 -15.97 5.61 -2.28
CA HIS A 18 -15.34 4.35 -2.71
C HIS A 18 -14.31 3.84 -1.68
N PRO A 19 -14.72 3.47 -0.44
CA PRO A 19 -13.81 3.14 0.65
C PRO A 19 -12.85 1.98 0.32
N HIS A 20 -13.37 0.92 -0.31
CA HIS A 20 -12.53 -0.23 -0.70
C HIS A 20 -11.43 0.15 -1.70
N SER A 21 -11.77 0.92 -2.74
CA SER A 21 -10.78 1.37 -3.73
C SER A 21 -9.74 2.31 -3.12
N TYR A 22 -10.15 3.17 -2.18
CA TYR A 22 -9.24 4.03 -1.44
C TYR A 22 -8.24 3.22 -0.60
N ILE A 23 -8.73 2.25 0.17
CA ILE A 23 -7.89 1.41 1.02
C ILE A 23 -6.91 0.59 0.16
N ARG A 24 -7.38 -0.01 -0.95
CA ARG A 24 -6.49 -0.75 -1.89
C ARG A 24 -5.40 0.14 -2.49
N MET A 25 -5.72 1.40 -2.80
CA MET A 25 -4.73 2.36 -3.28
C MET A 25 -3.68 2.65 -2.19
N VAL A 26 -4.10 2.90 -0.95
CA VAL A 26 -3.18 3.16 0.17
C VAL A 26 -2.29 1.94 0.44
N GLN A 27 -2.85 0.72 0.42
CA GLN A 27 -2.07 -0.51 0.52
C GLN A 27 -1.00 -0.60 -0.57
N HIS A 28 -1.35 -0.34 -1.82
CA HIS A 28 -0.37 -0.36 -2.92
C HIS A 28 0.76 0.66 -2.74
N LEU A 29 0.45 1.85 -2.20
CA LEU A 29 1.45 2.86 -1.89
C LEU A 29 2.38 2.40 -0.74
N ILE A 30 1.82 1.73 0.27
CA ILE A 30 2.60 1.12 1.36
C ILE A 30 3.54 0.03 0.82
N GLU A 31 3.05 -0.86 -0.05
CA GLU A 31 3.87 -1.89 -0.71
C GLU A 31 5.05 -1.28 -1.47
N ARG A 32 4.83 -0.16 -2.17
CA ARG A 32 5.92 0.59 -2.83
C ARG A 32 6.91 1.18 -1.83
N CYS A 33 6.45 1.73 -0.70
CA CYS A 33 7.35 2.20 0.36
C CYS A 33 8.19 1.06 0.94
N LEU A 34 7.60 -0.13 1.12
CA LEU A 34 8.32 -1.31 1.60
C LEU A 34 9.43 -1.73 0.61
N LEU A 35 9.13 -1.73 -0.69
CA LEU A 35 10.11 -1.99 -1.75
C LEU A 35 11.27 -0.97 -1.77
N LEU A 36 10.98 0.28 -1.42
CA LEU A 36 11.98 1.34 -1.26
C LEU A 36 12.66 1.33 0.12
N HIS A 37 12.46 0.26 0.90
CA HIS A 37 13.15 0.05 2.17
C HIS A 37 12.86 1.11 3.24
N MET A 38 11.68 1.73 3.14
CA MET A 38 11.22 2.74 4.08
C MET A 38 10.60 2.11 5.33
N ASN A 39 11.00 2.60 6.50
CA ASN A 39 10.30 2.27 7.74
C ASN A 39 8.92 2.96 7.81
N GLN A 40 8.10 2.57 8.78
CA GLN A 40 6.72 3.09 8.93
C GLN A 40 6.68 4.63 8.98
N GLN A 41 7.58 5.27 9.72
CA GLN A 41 7.61 6.73 9.87
C GLN A 41 7.93 7.43 8.53
N GLN A 42 8.91 6.89 7.80
CA GLN A 42 9.26 7.38 6.46
C GLN A 42 8.11 7.18 5.46
N CYS A 43 7.44 6.03 5.50
CA CYS A 43 6.26 5.76 4.68
C CYS A 43 5.13 6.76 4.99
N VAL A 44 4.80 6.98 6.27
CA VAL A 44 3.75 7.93 6.68
C VAL A 44 4.08 9.35 6.18
N LYS A 45 5.31 9.81 6.39
CA LYS A 45 5.75 11.13 5.92
C LYS A 45 5.68 11.25 4.40
N ALA A 46 6.16 10.25 3.68
CA ALA A 46 6.15 10.25 2.21
C ALA A 46 4.72 10.27 1.65
N LEU A 47 3.81 9.46 2.18
CA LEU A 47 2.42 9.43 1.68
C LEU A 47 1.64 10.69 2.05
N ALA A 48 1.93 11.31 3.20
CA ALA A 48 1.36 12.60 3.56
C ALA A 48 1.84 13.71 2.62
N GLN A 49 3.13 13.75 2.29
CA GLN A 49 3.74 14.80 1.49
C GLN A 49 3.44 14.67 -0.01
N TYR A 50 3.58 13.46 -0.58
CA TYR A 50 3.55 13.25 -2.03
C TYR A 50 2.20 12.74 -2.56
N ALA A 51 1.38 12.13 -1.70
CA ALA A 51 0.08 11.57 -2.09
C ALA A 51 -1.10 12.20 -1.32
N SER A 52 -0.84 13.21 -0.48
CA SER A 52 -1.85 13.90 0.33
C SER A 52 -2.74 12.96 1.16
N ILE A 53 -2.21 11.80 1.55
CA ILE A 53 -2.93 10.82 2.37
C ILE A 53 -2.80 11.22 3.83
N ARG A 54 -3.93 11.28 4.55
CA ARG A 54 -3.95 11.57 5.98
C ARG A 54 -3.09 10.54 6.74
N PRO A 55 -2.13 10.97 7.60
CA PRO A 55 -1.24 10.07 8.34
C PRO A 55 -1.97 8.97 9.11
N CYS A 56 -3.11 9.30 9.74
CA CYS A 56 -3.92 8.34 10.49
C CYS A 56 -4.40 7.16 9.62
N ILE A 57 -4.71 7.40 8.34
CA ILE A 57 -5.14 6.34 7.44
C ILE A 57 -3.97 5.42 7.11
N THR A 58 -2.81 5.98 6.75
CA THR A 58 -1.60 5.18 6.47
C THR A 58 -1.19 4.34 7.68
N ILE A 59 -1.21 4.90 8.89
CA ILE A 59 -0.90 4.17 10.13
C ILE A 59 -1.88 3.02 10.34
N THR A 60 -3.18 3.25 10.18
CA THR A 60 -4.19 2.21 10.38
C THR A 60 -4.01 1.09 9.36
N VAL A 61 -3.89 1.40 8.06
CA VAL A 61 -3.71 0.38 7.02
C VAL A 61 -2.40 -0.39 7.23
N TRP A 62 -1.31 0.29 7.58
CA TRP A 62 -0.04 -0.37 7.88
C TRP A 62 -0.16 -1.35 9.05
N ARG A 63 -0.81 -0.95 10.16
CA ARG A 63 -1.01 -1.82 11.33
C ARG A 63 -1.83 -3.07 11.00
N GLU A 64 -2.87 -2.93 10.18
CA GLU A 64 -3.65 -4.09 9.75
C GLU A 64 -2.82 -5.02 8.84
N LEU A 65 -2.01 -4.47 7.93
CA LEU A 65 -1.08 -5.25 7.11
C LEU A 65 -0.05 -6.00 7.96
N GLU A 66 0.51 -5.36 9.00
CA GLU A 66 1.42 -6.00 9.97
C GLU A 66 0.76 -7.15 10.71
N LYS A 67 -0.49 -6.99 11.14
CA LYS A 67 -1.25 -8.03 11.84
C LYS A 67 -1.52 -9.23 10.94
N GLU A 68 -1.91 -9.01 9.68
CA GLU A 68 -2.20 -10.07 8.73
C GLU A 68 -0.93 -10.76 8.20
N ASN A 69 0.21 -10.07 8.18
CA ASN A 69 1.44 -10.53 7.54
C ASN A 69 2.65 -10.48 8.48
N ARG A 70 2.47 -10.91 9.73
CA ARG A 70 3.47 -10.79 10.80
C ARG A 70 4.86 -11.31 10.42
N ASP A 71 4.94 -12.48 9.80
CA ASP A 71 6.22 -13.08 9.42
C ASP A 71 6.96 -12.27 8.36
N PHE A 72 6.22 -11.70 7.40
CA PHE A 72 6.79 -10.81 6.39
C PHE A 72 7.34 -9.55 7.04
N PHE A 73 6.57 -8.87 7.90
CA PHE A 73 7.03 -7.63 8.53
C PHE A 73 8.17 -7.88 9.53
N ARG A 74 8.19 -9.02 10.23
CA ARG A 74 9.33 -9.44 11.05
C ARG A 74 10.59 -9.57 10.19
N ALA A 75 10.52 -10.35 9.11
CA ALA A 75 11.64 -10.54 8.18
C ALA A 75 12.06 -9.21 7.53
N TYR A 76 11.09 -8.35 7.19
CA TYR A 76 11.34 -7.04 6.62
C TYR A 76 12.09 -6.13 7.59
N VAL A 77 11.66 -6.00 8.85
CA VAL A 77 12.35 -5.16 9.84
C VAL A 77 13.79 -5.65 10.08
N HIS A 78 13.99 -6.96 10.20
CA HIS A 78 15.33 -7.53 10.35
C HIS A 78 16.19 -7.38 9.08
N GLY A 79 15.57 -7.52 7.89
CA GLY A 79 16.23 -7.36 6.60
C GLY A 79 16.57 -5.91 6.26
N VAL A 80 15.72 -4.97 6.68
CA VAL A 80 15.97 -3.52 6.55
C VAL A 80 17.17 -3.09 7.37
N SER A 81 17.38 -3.72 8.53
CA SER A 81 18.59 -3.53 9.32
C SER A 81 19.86 -4.08 8.66
N SER A 82 19.76 -4.88 7.59
CA SER A 82 20.85 -5.70 7.06
C SER A 82 21.02 -5.64 5.53
N TYR A 83 20.63 -4.58 4.81
CA TYR A 83 20.67 -4.56 3.33
C TYR A 83 22.05 -4.93 2.71
N ARG A 84 22.18 -6.24 2.43
CA ARG A 84 22.74 -6.89 1.25
C ARG A 84 21.56 -7.51 0.46
N PRO A 85 21.65 -7.63 -0.87
CA PRO A 85 20.53 -7.59 -1.82
C PRO A 85 19.80 -8.93 -2.02
N LEU A 86 19.15 -9.49 -1.00
CA LEU A 86 18.43 -10.79 -1.14
C LEU A 86 16.90 -10.71 -1.21
N MET A 87 16.27 -9.57 -0.91
CA MET A 87 14.81 -9.50 -0.74
C MET A 87 13.99 -9.49 -2.05
N CYS A 88 14.62 -9.37 -3.22
CA CYS A 88 13.92 -9.38 -4.52
C CYS A 88 13.25 -10.73 -4.86
N ARG A 89 13.68 -11.84 -4.24
CA ARG A 89 13.18 -13.20 -4.54
C ARG A 89 11.92 -13.62 -3.76
N TYR A 90 11.66 -13.05 -2.58
CA TYR A 90 10.55 -13.52 -1.73
C TYR A 90 9.18 -12.96 -2.19
N ILE A 91 9.17 -11.77 -2.76
CA ILE A 91 7.94 -11.08 -3.19
C ILE A 91 7.37 -11.67 -4.51
N GLN A 92 8.20 -12.33 -5.32
CA GLN A 92 7.74 -13.00 -6.55
C GLN A 92 6.85 -14.24 -6.31
N ARG A 93 6.85 -14.82 -5.10
CA ARG A 93 6.15 -16.10 -4.81
C ARG A 93 4.83 -15.98 -4.05
N ARG A 94 4.33 -14.78 -3.75
CA ARG A 94 2.95 -14.64 -3.27
C ARG A 94 2.01 -14.48 -4.46
N PRO A 95 0.93 -15.29 -4.57
CA PRO A 95 -0.04 -15.11 -5.64
C PRO A 95 -0.61 -13.71 -5.52
N SER A 96 -0.34 -12.90 -6.54
CA SER A 96 -1.07 -11.66 -6.80
C SER A 96 -2.55 -12.02 -6.86
N PHE A 97 -3.27 -11.79 -5.76
CA PHE A 97 -4.73 -11.91 -5.76
C PHE A 97 -5.29 -10.76 -6.60
N GLU A 98 -5.45 -11.11 -7.86
CA GLU A 98 -6.29 -10.54 -8.91
C GLU A 98 -5.95 -9.14 -9.41
N ARG A 99 -5.21 -9.13 -10.52
CA ARG A 99 -5.60 -8.35 -11.69
C ARG A 99 -5.60 -9.25 -12.93
N ARG A 100 -6.72 -9.95 -13.12
CA ARG A 100 -7.10 -10.55 -14.40
C ARG A 100 -7.39 -9.41 -15.37
N LYS A 101 -6.50 -9.15 -16.34
CA LYS A 101 -6.86 -8.55 -17.63
C LYS A 101 -6.01 -9.21 -18.71
N ARG A 102 -6.70 -10.01 -19.52
CA ARG A 102 -6.30 -10.50 -20.85
C ARG A 102 -5.63 -9.37 -21.63
N TYR A 103 -4.54 -9.66 -22.33
CA TYR A 103 -4.38 -9.57 -23.79
C TYR A 103 -2.89 -9.78 -24.13
N TRP A 104 -2.55 -10.99 -24.58
CA TRP A 104 -1.43 -11.23 -25.49
C TRP A 104 -1.97 -12.11 -26.62
N LYS A 105 -2.45 -11.46 -27.68
CA LYS A 105 -2.62 -12.01 -29.03
C LYS A 105 -2.54 -10.83 -30.01
N HIS A 106 -1.39 -10.64 -30.63
CA HIS A 106 -1.20 -10.76 -32.07
C HIS A 106 0.31 -10.79 -32.35
#